data_AF-A0A8T6NNP5-F1
#
_entry.id   AF-A0A8T6NNP5-F1
#
_cell.length_a   1.000
_cell.length_b   1.000
_cell.length_c   1.000
_cell.angle_alpha   90.00
_cell.angle_beta   90.00
_cell.angle_gamma   90.00
#
_symmetry.space_group_name_H-M   'P 1'
#
loop_
_entity.id
_entity.type
_entity.pdbx_description
1 polymer ?
#
loop_
_entity_poly.entity_id
_entity_poly.type
_entity_poly.pdbx_seq_one_letter_code
_entity_poly.pdbx_strand_id
1 'polypeptide(L)'
;MDRFVRLTIFGLGVLIVALLGGYGYLRWRSRPVPPPPNDNQLLTGDAAATDRVAVPLAGLQEFDGLTRAAIYDLRTQAVMRHPELVAPGYTPWDGTFGQISDGRPWWGWHGQWYYGSGERSIEGPSEESRFVLNPYLLVNAEFYGFSIYGGSVVWPELNESTAADPDFPWMCRAQDLIWWPREARAEVTYDVSGCMAALNGWSRNRLTLADAWFDLNAYNARDLNLNHLLVDYAASTNIVKDDPPAGPVPLPFLIHLGGSCGYPGGCNNASPVHPPADGIGITALPAT
;
A
#
# COMPACT_ATOMS: atom_id res chain seq x y z
N MET A 1 -5.87 -43.98 40.77
CA MET A 1 -5.57 -42.63 40.25
C MET A 1 -6.07 -41.62 41.27
N ASP A 2 -5.15 -40.87 41.89
CA ASP A 2 -5.42 -39.95 42.99
C ASP A 2 -6.45 -38.87 42.61
N ARG A 3 -7.29 -38.47 43.55
CA ARG A 3 -8.28 -37.39 43.38
C ARG A 3 -7.60 -36.09 42.95
N PHE A 4 -6.36 -35.87 43.39
CA PHE A 4 -5.50 -34.76 42.97
C PHE A 4 -5.15 -34.81 41.47
N VAL A 5 -4.83 -35.99 40.94
CA VAL A 5 -4.50 -36.18 39.52
C VAL A 5 -5.73 -35.93 38.64
N ARG A 6 -6.92 -36.35 39.07
CA ARG A 6 -8.18 -36.09 38.34
C ARG A 6 -8.54 -34.61 38.29
N LEU A 7 -8.37 -33.88 39.40
CA LEU A 7 -8.61 -32.43 39.45
C LEU A 7 -7.62 -31.66 38.58
N THR A 8 -6.34 -32.08 38.56
CA THR A 8 -5.31 -31.44 37.74
C THR A 8 -5.58 -31.64 36.24
N ILE A 9 -5.91 -32.87 35.82
CA ILE A 9 -6.24 -33.17 34.42
C ILE A 9 -7.48 -32.40 33.97
N PHE A 10 -8.51 -32.31 34.81
CA PHE A 10 -9.72 -31.56 34.50
C PHE A 10 -9.44 -30.05 34.38
N GLY A 11 -8.65 -29.47 35.30
CA GLY A 11 -8.27 -28.06 35.25
C GLY A 11 -7.46 -27.70 34.00
N LEU A 12 -6.51 -28.56 33.60
CA LEU A 12 -5.75 -28.40 32.35
C LEU A 12 -6.66 -28.50 31.11
N GLY A 13 -7.62 -29.43 31.11
CA GLY A 13 -8.59 -29.56 30.02
C GLY A 13 -9.43 -28.30 29.83
N VAL A 14 -9.93 -27.71 30.91
CA VAL A 14 -10.71 -26.46 30.88
C VAL A 14 -9.86 -25.29 30.38
N LEU A 15 -8.60 -25.17 30.84
CA LEU A 15 -7.69 -24.12 30.40
C LEU A 15 -7.38 -24.22 28.90
N ILE A 16 -7.10 -25.42 28.39
CA ILE A 16 -6.82 -25.65 26.97
C ILE A 16 -8.03 -25.28 26.11
N VAL A 17 -9.24 -25.69 26.50
CA VAL A 17 -10.47 -25.33 25.77
C VAL A 17 -10.70 -23.81 25.79
N ALA A 18 -10.45 -23.14 26.92
CA ALA A 18 -10.57 -21.69 27.01
C ALA A 18 -9.54 -20.96 26.12
N LEU A 19 -8.29 -21.45 26.06
CA LEU A 19 -7.25 -20.89 25.21
C LEU A 19 -7.53 -21.12 23.72
N LEU A 20 -7.97 -22.33 23.34
CA LEU A 20 -8.36 -22.64 21.95
C LEU A 20 -9.61 -21.86 21.53
N GLY A 21 -10.59 -21.71 22.43
CA GLY A 21 -11.78 -20.89 22.21
C GLY A 21 -11.46 -19.40 22.08
N GLY A 22 -10.58 -18.88 22.94
CA GLY A 22 -10.09 -17.50 22.88
C GLY A 22 -9.29 -17.22 21.60
N TYR A 23 -8.38 -18.12 21.23
CA TYR A 23 -7.64 -18.04 19.97
C TYR A 23 -8.56 -18.11 18.75
N GLY A 24 -9.52 -19.04 18.75
CA GLY A 24 -10.53 -19.16 17.70
C GLY A 24 -11.41 -17.91 17.57
N TYR A 25 -11.81 -17.31 18.70
CA TYR A 25 -12.58 -16.07 18.72
C TYR A 25 -11.78 -14.87 18.20
N LEU A 26 -10.52 -14.73 18.63
CA LEU A 26 -9.63 -13.66 18.14
C LEU A 26 -9.37 -13.82 16.64
N ARG A 27 -9.11 -15.04 16.17
CA ARG A 27 -8.91 -15.33 14.75
C ARG A 27 -10.17 -15.13 13.90
N TRP A 28 -11.34 -15.42 14.45
CA TRP A 28 -12.62 -15.17 13.78
C TRP A 28 -12.91 -13.67 13.70
N ARG A 29 -12.69 -12.92 14.79
CA ARG A 29 -12.86 -11.47 14.82
C ARG A 29 -11.84 -10.74 13.95
N SER A 30 -10.66 -11.32 13.74
CA SER A 30 -9.64 -10.78 12.83
C SER A 30 -9.79 -11.25 11.39
N ARG A 31 -10.84 -12.03 11.05
CA ARG A 31 -11.15 -12.28 9.63
C ARG A 31 -11.55 -10.95 9.00
N PRO A 32 -10.89 -10.52 7.92
CA PRO A 32 -11.34 -9.37 7.16
C PRO A 32 -12.77 -9.63 6.71
N VAL A 33 -13.73 -8.86 7.23
CA VAL A 33 -15.06 -8.82 6.63
C VAL A 33 -14.88 -8.09 5.31
N PRO A 34 -15.22 -8.69 4.16
CA PRO A 34 -15.22 -7.97 2.90
C PRO A 34 -16.08 -6.73 3.09
N PRO A 35 -15.52 -5.54 2.86
CA PRO A 35 -16.27 -4.33 3.07
C PRO A 35 -17.45 -4.30 2.07
N PRO A 36 -18.57 -3.66 2.41
CA PRO A 36 -19.73 -3.64 1.53
C PRO A 36 -19.32 -3.06 0.17
N PRO A 37 -19.79 -3.59 -0.97
CA PRO A 37 -19.49 -3.00 -2.27
C PRO A 37 -19.93 -1.54 -2.31
N ASN A 38 -19.23 -0.73 -3.09
CA ASN A 38 -19.62 0.64 -3.39
C ASN A 38 -20.16 0.75 -4.83
N ASP A 39 -20.65 1.92 -5.21
CA ASP A 39 -21.27 2.14 -6.52
C ASP A 39 -20.29 2.74 -7.56
N ASN A 40 -19.02 2.95 -7.20
CA ASN A 40 -18.02 3.43 -8.15
C ASN A 40 -17.76 2.34 -9.20
N GLN A 41 -17.64 2.74 -10.46
CA GLN A 41 -17.49 1.82 -11.56
C GLN A 41 -16.47 2.33 -12.57
N LEU A 42 -15.51 1.48 -12.93
CA LEU A 42 -14.63 1.70 -14.06
C LEU A 42 -15.34 1.42 -15.39
N LEU A 43 -15.17 2.30 -16.36
CA LEU A 43 -15.71 2.13 -17.72
C LEU A 43 -14.78 1.21 -18.53
N THR A 44 -15.00 -0.09 -18.42
CA THR A 44 -14.19 -1.13 -19.08
C THR A 44 -15.04 -2.07 -19.94
N GLY A 45 -14.40 -2.85 -20.82
CA GLY A 45 -15.08 -3.79 -21.71
C GLY A 45 -16.02 -3.07 -22.69
N ASP A 46 -17.28 -3.50 -22.75
CA ASP A 46 -18.30 -2.90 -23.61
C ASP A 46 -18.67 -1.46 -23.20
N ALA A 47 -18.44 -1.10 -21.93
CA ALA A 47 -18.68 0.25 -21.43
C ALA A 47 -17.53 1.23 -21.72
N ALA A 48 -16.40 0.75 -22.25
CA ALA A 48 -15.24 1.58 -22.56
C ALA A 48 -15.53 2.58 -23.70
N ALA A 49 -15.33 3.87 -23.42
CA ALA A 49 -15.47 4.94 -24.41
C ALA A 49 -14.24 5.10 -25.32
N THR A 50 -13.11 4.50 -24.94
CA THR A 50 -11.82 4.61 -25.64
C THR A 50 -11.03 3.32 -25.53
N ASP A 51 -10.13 3.09 -26.49
CA ASP A 51 -9.30 1.89 -26.53
C ASP A 51 -8.01 2.05 -25.73
N ARG A 52 -7.50 3.28 -25.60
CA ARG A 52 -6.23 3.56 -24.92
C ARG A 52 -6.22 4.93 -24.27
N VAL A 53 -5.74 5.01 -23.04
CA VAL A 53 -5.51 6.27 -22.30
C VAL A 53 -4.14 6.22 -21.65
N ALA A 54 -3.30 7.23 -21.89
CA ALA A 54 -2.12 7.46 -21.07
C ALA A 54 -2.54 8.33 -19.89
N VAL A 55 -2.28 7.88 -18.67
CA VAL A 55 -2.70 8.58 -17.44
C VAL A 55 -1.46 9.19 -16.79
N PRO A 56 -1.29 10.53 -16.81
CA PRO A 56 -0.17 11.17 -16.14
C PRO A 56 -0.20 10.93 -14.65
N LEU A 57 0.95 10.55 -14.08
CA LEU A 57 1.09 10.37 -12.65
C LEU A 57 1.30 11.72 -11.95
N ALA A 58 0.42 12.06 -11.02
CA ALA A 58 0.54 13.22 -10.15
C ALA A 58 1.73 13.05 -9.19
N GLY A 59 2.44 14.16 -8.96
CA GLY A 59 3.48 14.25 -7.94
C GLY A 59 2.91 14.25 -6.52
N LEU A 60 3.82 14.22 -5.54
CA LEU A 60 3.48 14.30 -4.13
C LEU A 60 2.89 15.66 -3.76
N GLN A 61 2.00 15.67 -2.78
CA GLN A 61 1.37 16.88 -2.25
C GLN A 61 1.26 16.79 -0.72
N GLU A 62 1.36 17.95 -0.06
CA GLU A 62 1.12 18.05 1.37
C GLU A 62 -0.37 17.98 1.71
N PHE A 63 -0.72 17.10 2.66
CA PHE A 63 -2.07 16.92 3.22
C PHE A 63 -2.16 17.25 4.72
N ASP A 64 -1.04 17.58 5.37
CA ASP A 64 -1.02 17.99 6.77
C ASP A 64 -2.01 19.12 7.05
N GLY A 65 -2.82 18.92 8.10
CA GLY A 65 -3.82 19.90 8.52
C GLY A 65 -5.08 19.96 7.65
N LEU A 66 -5.14 19.25 6.52
CA LEU A 66 -6.34 19.20 5.69
C LEU A 66 -7.47 18.41 6.38
N THR A 67 -8.70 18.72 5.99
CA THR A 67 -9.88 17.94 6.38
C THR A 67 -10.07 16.79 5.41
N ARG A 68 -10.73 15.72 5.86
CA ARG A 68 -11.17 14.60 5.02
C ARG A 68 -11.97 15.08 3.81
N ALA A 69 -12.84 16.09 3.99
CA ALA A 69 -13.58 16.68 2.89
C ALA A 69 -12.65 17.29 1.82
N ALA A 70 -11.60 18.02 2.22
CA ALA A 70 -10.62 18.55 1.28
C ALA A 70 -9.85 17.43 0.56
N ILE A 71 -9.52 16.33 1.25
CA ILE A 71 -8.91 15.15 0.61
C ILE A 71 -9.87 14.50 -0.39
N TYR A 72 -11.17 14.42 -0.07
CA TYR A 72 -12.19 13.88 -0.96
C TYR A 72 -12.31 14.74 -2.22
N ASP A 73 -12.28 16.06 -2.08
CA ASP A 73 -12.30 16.99 -3.21
C ASP A 73 -11.07 16.80 -4.11
N LEU A 74 -9.87 16.69 -3.52
CA LEU A 74 -8.63 16.44 -4.28
C LEU A 74 -8.69 15.11 -5.04
N ARG A 75 -9.16 14.03 -4.39
CA ARG A 75 -9.31 12.73 -5.03
C ARG A 75 -10.35 12.77 -6.14
N THR A 76 -11.49 13.41 -5.92
CA THR A 76 -12.54 13.58 -6.92
C THR A 76 -12.02 14.35 -8.13
N GLN A 77 -11.29 15.45 -7.91
CA GLN A 77 -10.63 16.18 -8.99
C GLN A 77 -9.63 15.30 -9.75
N ALA A 78 -8.85 14.46 -9.06
CA ALA A 78 -7.92 13.53 -9.71
C ALA A 78 -8.62 12.48 -10.58
N VAL A 79 -9.72 11.89 -10.08
CA VAL A 79 -10.56 10.96 -10.85
C VAL A 79 -11.15 11.65 -12.08
N MET A 80 -11.73 12.84 -11.89
CA MET A 80 -12.40 13.58 -12.97
C MET A 80 -11.44 14.18 -14.02
N ARG A 81 -10.12 13.98 -13.91
CA ARG A 81 -9.19 14.24 -15.02
C ARG A 81 -9.33 13.24 -16.17
N HIS A 82 -9.86 12.05 -15.88
CA HIS A 82 -10.12 11.01 -16.88
C HIS A 82 -11.57 10.51 -16.79
N PRO A 83 -12.56 11.39 -17.07
CA PRO A 83 -13.98 11.00 -17.03
C PRO A 83 -14.32 9.86 -17.99
N GLU A 84 -13.50 9.61 -19.01
CA GLU A 84 -13.61 8.47 -19.92
C GLU A 84 -13.33 7.09 -19.27
N LEU A 85 -12.76 7.07 -18.06
CA LEU A 85 -12.40 5.84 -17.34
C LEU A 85 -13.35 5.49 -16.18
N VAL A 86 -14.28 6.37 -15.81
CA VAL A 86 -15.13 6.20 -14.62
C VAL A 86 -16.58 6.58 -14.91
N ALA A 87 -17.53 5.82 -14.36
CA ALA A 87 -18.93 6.14 -14.49
C ALA A 87 -19.27 7.48 -13.80
N PRO A 88 -20.28 8.22 -14.29
CA PRO A 88 -20.75 9.43 -13.63
C PRO A 88 -21.18 9.17 -12.18
N GLY A 89 -20.95 10.15 -11.30
CA GLY A 89 -21.36 10.06 -9.90
C GLY A 89 -20.31 9.43 -8.97
N TYR A 90 -19.05 9.31 -9.42
CA TYR A 90 -17.95 8.90 -8.55
C TYR A 90 -17.92 9.72 -7.25
N THR A 91 -17.74 9.02 -6.13
CA THR A 91 -17.46 9.61 -4.82
C THR A 91 -16.40 8.80 -4.10
N PRO A 92 -15.41 9.43 -3.43
CA PRO A 92 -14.45 8.71 -2.60
C PRO A 92 -15.17 7.84 -1.58
N TRP A 93 -14.80 6.57 -1.54
CA TRP A 93 -15.53 5.61 -0.73
C TRP A 93 -15.09 5.65 0.73
N ASP A 94 -16.04 5.83 1.64
CA ASP A 94 -15.82 5.84 3.09
C ASP A 94 -15.21 4.54 3.62
N GLY A 95 -15.42 3.40 2.95
CA GLY A 95 -14.77 2.15 3.33
C GLY A 95 -13.24 2.21 3.23
N THR A 96 -12.71 3.06 2.35
CA THR A 96 -11.27 3.30 2.17
C THR A 96 -10.83 4.58 2.89
N PHE A 97 -11.54 5.69 2.71
CA PHE A 97 -11.07 7.02 3.15
C PHE A 97 -11.83 7.59 4.37
N GLY A 98 -12.86 6.89 4.85
CA GLY A 98 -13.75 7.39 5.89
C GLY A 98 -13.11 7.54 7.27
N GLN A 99 -11.94 6.93 7.50
CA GLN A 99 -11.23 7.01 8.79
C GLN A 99 -10.10 8.06 8.81
N ILE A 100 -9.95 8.85 7.75
CA ILE A 100 -9.07 10.04 7.78
C ILE A 100 -9.53 10.98 8.90
N SER A 101 -8.58 11.43 9.71
CA SER A 101 -8.84 12.36 10.80
C SER A 101 -8.43 13.79 10.39
N ASP A 102 -9.39 14.70 10.49
CA ASP A 102 -9.24 16.12 10.12
C ASP A 102 -8.16 16.82 10.92
N GLY A 103 -7.37 17.68 10.26
CA GLY A 103 -6.41 18.55 10.92
C GLY A 103 -5.21 17.82 11.54
N ARG A 104 -5.09 16.50 11.30
CA ARG A 104 -3.97 15.67 11.78
C ARG A 104 -2.82 15.68 10.76
N PRO A 105 -1.58 15.44 11.22
CA PRO A 105 -0.48 15.21 10.29
C PRO A 105 -0.65 13.87 9.56
N TRP A 106 0.09 13.69 8.48
CA TRP A 106 0.23 12.47 7.70
C TRP A 106 1.64 11.91 7.85
N TRP A 107 1.84 10.63 7.55
CA TRP A 107 3.21 10.13 7.40
C TRP A 107 3.83 10.84 6.20
N GLY A 108 4.86 11.64 6.45
CA GLY A 108 5.54 12.42 5.43
C GLY A 108 6.48 11.56 4.61
N TRP A 109 6.70 11.93 3.35
CA TRP A 109 7.55 11.23 2.41
C TRP A 109 9.00 11.11 2.91
N HIS A 110 9.57 12.19 3.44
CA HIS A 110 10.91 12.15 4.03
C HIS A 110 10.88 11.38 5.35
N GLY A 111 9.82 11.58 6.12
CA GLY A 111 9.56 10.85 7.35
C GLY A 111 9.55 9.34 7.17
N GLN A 112 8.90 8.82 6.13
CA GLN A 112 8.79 7.38 5.89
C GLN A 112 10.08 6.80 5.30
N TRP A 113 10.66 7.45 4.28
CA TRP A 113 11.76 6.84 3.53
C TRP A 113 13.15 7.15 4.07
N TYR A 114 13.28 8.11 5.01
CA TYR A 114 14.55 8.48 5.62
C TYR A 114 14.54 8.50 7.15
N TYR A 115 13.66 9.26 7.80
CA TYR A 115 13.69 9.39 9.27
C TYR A 115 13.12 8.17 10.01
N GLY A 116 12.19 7.46 9.38
CA GLY A 116 11.42 6.41 10.00
C GLY A 116 10.41 6.92 11.03
N SER A 117 9.99 6.01 11.91
CA SER A 117 9.03 6.30 12.98
C SER A 117 9.63 7.23 14.03
N GLY A 118 8.89 8.27 14.44
CA GLY A 118 9.31 9.23 15.47
C GLY A 118 8.79 10.65 15.22
N GLU A 119 9.40 11.64 15.90
CA GLU A 119 8.99 13.06 15.80
C GLU A 119 9.15 13.64 14.40
N ARG A 120 10.10 13.12 13.61
CA ARG A 120 10.38 13.56 12.23
C ARG A 120 9.62 12.75 11.16
N SER A 121 8.74 11.84 11.58
CA SER A 121 7.97 10.99 10.66
C SER A 121 6.96 11.75 9.81
N ILE A 122 6.63 12.99 10.17
CA ILE A 122 5.69 13.85 9.43
C ILE A 122 6.41 14.78 8.44
N GLU A 123 7.73 14.65 8.29
CA GLU A 123 8.50 15.55 7.41
C GLU A 123 8.33 15.21 5.93
N GLY A 124 8.21 16.27 5.13
CA GLY A 124 8.00 16.19 3.68
C GLY A 124 6.54 15.95 3.31
N PRO A 125 6.20 16.06 2.01
CA PRO A 125 4.83 15.88 1.54
C PRO A 125 4.22 14.56 2.00
N SER A 126 2.92 14.52 2.24
CA SER A 126 2.25 13.29 2.69
C SER A 126 2.48 12.12 1.73
N GLU A 127 2.94 10.99 2.24
CA GLU A 127 3.29 9.82 1.42
C GLU A 127 2.08 9.32 0.62
N GLU A 128 0.91 9.24 1.27
CA GLU A 128 -0.33 8.71 0.69
C GLU A 128 -0.86 9.55 -0.49
N SER A 129 -0.36 10.79 -0.65
CA SER A 129 -0.73 11.66 -1.78
C SER A 129 -0.39 11.02 -3.13
N ARG A 130 0.67 10.21 -3.21
CA ARG A 130 1.05 9.51 -4.44
C ARG A 130 0.04 8.48 -4.92
N PHE A 131 -0.90 8.06 -4.07
CA PHE A 131 -1.98 7.18 -4.50
C PHE A 131 -3.33 7.88 -4.49
N VAL A 132 -3.60 8.74 -3.49
CA VAL A 132 -4.85 9.51 -3.41
C VAL A 132 -5.04 10.35 -4.67
N LEU A 133 -3.96 10.94 -5.20
CA LEU A 133 -3.97 11.77 -6.41
C LEU A 133 -3.77 10.97 -7.70
N ASN A 134 -3.58 9.65 -7.62
CA ASN A 134 -3.38 8.75 -8.76
C ASN A 134 -4.39 7.60 -8.75
N PRO A 135 -5.70 7.89 -8.83
CA PRO A 135 -6.76 6.91 -8.57
C PRO A 135 -6.79 5.74 -9.56
N TYR A 136 -6.28 5.93 -10.78
CA TYR A 136 -6.22 4.89 -11.81
C TYR A 136 -4.98 4.00 -11.73
N LEU A 137 -4.05 4.31 -10.82
CA LEU A 137 -3.00 3.39 -10.38
C LEU A 137 -3.62 2.47 -9.32
N LEU A 138 -4.37 1.47 -9.80
CA LEU A 138 -5.25 0.63 -8.97
C LEU A 138 -4.49 -0.20 -7.94
N VAL A 139 -3.35 -0.74 -8.37
CA VAL A 139 -2.43 -1.54 -7.58
C VAL A 139 -1.04 -0.96 -7.79
N ASN A 140 -0.33 -0.70 -6.71
CA ASN A 140 0.96 -0.03 -6.73
C ASN A 140 2.01 -0.90 -6.03
N ALA A 141 3.18 -1.07 -6.67
CA ALA A 141 4.32 -1.71 -6.06
C ALA A 141 5.05 -0.74 -5.11
N GLU A 142 5.15 -1.12 -3.84
CA GLU A 142 5.89 -0.41 -2.80
C GLU A 142 7.20 -1.15 -2.51
N PHE A 143 8.32 -0.63 -3.00
CA PHE A 143 9.64 -1.28 -2.90
C PHE A 143 10.28 -1.13 -1.51
N TYR A 144 9.68 -1.75 -0.48
CA TYR A 144 10.19 -1.73 0.89
C TYR A 144 11.62 -2.28 1.02
N GLY A 145 12.02 -3.24 0.17
CA GLY A 145 13.40 -3.73 0.17
C GLY A 145 14.45 -2.69 -0.19
N PHE A 146 14.05 -1.66 -0.91
CA PHE A 146 14.86 -0.48 -1.24
C PHE A 146 14.61 0.70 -0.30
N SER A 147 14.29 0.41 0.96
CA SER A 147 14.09 1.42 2.00
C SER A 147 14.83 1.09 3.29
N ILE A 148 14.79 2.02 4.24
CA ILE A 148 15.31 1.83 5.61
C ILE A 148 14.64 0.65 6.34
N TYR A 149 13.43 0.26 5.93
CA TYR A 149 12.72 -0.88 6.49
C TYR A 149 13.23 -2.21 5.94
N GLY A 150 13.84 -2.19 4.76
CA GLY A 150 14.41 -3.37 4.12
C GLY A 150 15.74 -3.83 4.74
N GLY A 151 16.37 -2.99 5.56
CA GLY A 151 17.66 -3.25 6.20
C GLY A 151 18.87 -3.13 5.26
N SER A 152 18.68 -3.21 3.95
CA SER A 152 19.75 -3.08 2.96
C SER A 152 20.14 -1.64 2.67
N VAL A 153 19.21 -0.69 2.77
CA VAL A 153 19.52 0.74 2.61
C VAL A 153 20.09 1.29 3.90
N VAL A 154 21.33 1.79 3.82
CA VAL A 154 21.98 2.48 4.93
C VAL A 154 22.44 3.83 4.43
N TRP A 155 21.69 4.85 4.78
CA TRP A 155 22.04 6.23 4.44
C TRP A 155 23.36 6.62 5.14
N PRO A 156 24.23 7.42 4.48
CA PRO A 156 25.34 8.06 5.15
C PRO A 156 24.81 9.01 6.22
N GLU A 157 25.71 9.65 6.96
CA GLU A 157 25.29 10.69 7.92
C GLU A 157 24.74 11.85 7.09
N LEU A 158 23.43 11.84 6.90
CA LEU A 158 22.73 12.73 5.99
C LEU A 158 22.30 13.95 6.79
N ASN A 159 22.85 15.09 6.40
CA ASN A 159 22.43 16.40 6.90
C ASN A 159 21.19 16.89 6.13
N GLU A 160 20.55 17.94 6.64
CA GLU A 160 19.35 18.53 6.02
C GLU A 160 19.55 18.90 4.55
N SER A 161 20.77 19.29 4.13
CA SER A 161 21.02 19.63 2.73
C SER A 161 20.87 18.44 1.79
N THR A 162 21.13 17.21 2.25
CA THR A 162 20.95 16.03 1.40
C THR A 162 19.49 15.60 1.34
N ALA A 163 18.77 15.71 2.46
CA ALA A 163 17.33 15.48 2.49
C ALA A 163 16.54 16.53 1.69
N ALA A 164 17.15 17.69 1.41
CA ALA A 164 16.57 18.72 0.55
C ALA A 164 16.99 18.61 -0.93
N ASP A 165 17.85 17.64 -1.27
CA ASP A 165 18.32 17.45 -2.65
C ASP A 165 17.17 16.91 -3.51
N PRO A 166 16.76 17.63 -4.59
CA PRO A 166 15.69 17.16 -5.47
C PRO A 166 16.03 15.86 -6.20
N ASP A 167 17.32 15.51 -6.31
CA ASP A 167 17.80 14.28 -6.95
C ASP A 167 17.94 13.12 -5.95
N PHE A 168 17.56 13.31 -4.68
CA PHE A 168 17.59 12.24 -3.69
C PHE A 168 16.59 11.11 -4.03
N PRO A 169 17.03 9.86 -4.21
CA PRO A 169 16.18 8.77 -4.64
C PRO A 169 15.44 8.16 -3.45
N TRP A 170 14.33 8.78 -3.05
CA TRP A 170 13.56 8.34 -1.89
C TRP A 170 13.05 6.90 -2.01
N MET A 171 12.53 6.51 -3.18
CA MET A 171 12.10 5.15 -3.49
C MET A 171 11.84 4.99 -4.99
N CYS A 172 11.64 3.74 -5.43
CA CYS A 172 11.26 3.44 -6.81
C CYS A 172 9.78 3.75 -7.04
N ARG A 173 9.50 4.76 -7.87
CA ARG A 173 8.15 5.17 -8.23
C ARG A 173 7.74 4.64 -9.59
N ALA A 174 6.43 4.46 -9.76
CA ALA A 174 5.83 4.26 -11.08
C ALA A 174 6.23 5.42 -12.00
N GLN A 175 6.61 5.10 -13.23
CA GLN A 175 7.05 6.05 -14.26
C GLN A 175 5.94 6.31 -15.27
N ASP A 176 5.26 5.25 -15.68
CA ASP A 176 4.20 5.31 -16.68
C ASP A 176 2.99 4.50 -16.23
N LEU A 177 1.80 4.99 -16.60
CA LEU A 177 0.54 4.29 -16.48
C LEU A 177 -0.22 4.41 -17.81
N ILE A 178 -0.53 3.27 -18.40
CA ILE A 178 -1.37 3.18 -19.59
C ILE A 178 -2.57 2.29 -19.25
N TRP A 179 -3.74 2.72 -19.73
CA TRP A 179 -4.98 1.98 -19.66
C TRP A 179 -5.44 1.55 -21.04
N TRP A 180 -5.94 0.31 -21.13
CA TRP A 180 -6.65 -0.26 -22.26
C TRP A 180 -8.06 -0.62 -21.79
N PRO A 181 -8.99 0.34 -21.73
CA PRO A 181 -10.25 0.14 -21.02
C PRO A 181 -11.12 -0.94 -21.66
N ARG A 182 -11.10 -1.05 -23.00
CA ARG A 182 -11.81 -2.13 -23.73
C ARG A 182 -11.31 -3.53 -23.35
N GLU A 183 -10.02 -3.66 -23.03
CA GLU A 183 -9.39 -4.91 -22.59
C GLU A 183 -9.49 -5.13 -21.07
N ALA A 184 -10.06 -4.17 -20.33
CA ALA A 184 -10.04 -4.12 -18.86
C ALA A 184 -8.62 -4.30 -18.28
N ARG A 185 -7.64 -3.64 -18.92
CA ARG A 185 -6.21 -3.82 -18.61
C ARG A 185 -5.54 -2.49 -18.32
N ALA A 186 -4.63 -2.50 -17.37
CA ALA A 186 -3.72 -1.40 -17.06
C ALA A 186 -2.30 -1.94 -16.94
N GLU A 187 -1.32 -1.16 -17.38
CA GLU A 187 0.10 -1.47 -17.29
C GLU A 187 0.78 -0.31 -16.59
N VAL A 188 1.59 -0.64 -15.59
CA VAL A 188 2.38 0.29 -14.81
C VAL A 188 3.83 -0.07 -15.01
N THR A 189 4.66 0.90 -15.39
CA THR A 189 6.09 0.67 -15.58
C THR A 189 6.88 1.25 -14.41
N TYR A 190 7.84 0.47 -13.91
CA TYR A 190 8.79 0.88 -12.88
C TYR A 190 10.22 0.69 -13.39
N ASP A 191 11.05 1.73 -13.32
CA ASP A 191 12.48 1.62 -13.64
C ASP A 191 13.27 1.15 -12.41
N VAL A 192 13.17 -0.14 -12.12
CA VAL A 192 13.86 -0.78 -10.98
C VAL A 192 15.38 -0.65 -11.11
N SER A 193 15.93 -0.80 -12.32
CA SER A 193 17.37 -0.69 -12.58
C SER A 193 17.90 0.72 -12.31
N GLY A 194 17.25 1.73 -12.88
CA GLY A 194 17.63 3.13 -12.70
C GLY A 194 17.46 3.59 -11.26
N CYS A 195 16.35 3.21 -10.62
CA CYS A 195 16.12 3.48 -9.20
C CYS A 195 17.20 2.86 -8.30
N MET A 196 17.52 1.57 -8.49
CA MET A 196 18.57 0.89 -7.74
C MET A 196 19.95 1.52 -7.99
N ALA A 197 20.25 1.94 -9.22
CA ALA A 197 21.48 2.65 -9.54
C ALA A 197 21.57 4.01 -8.82
N ALA A 198 20.47 4.77 -8.79
CA ALA A 198 20.40 6.03 -8.06
C ALA A 198 20.60 5.80 -6.55
N LEU A 199 19.85 4.87 -5.95
CA LEU A 199 19.98 4.51 -4.54
C LEU A 199 21.40 4.08 -4.17
N ASN A 200 22.07 3.30 -5.03
CA ASN A 200 23.47 2.90 -4.84
C ASN A 200 24.47 4.07 -4.88
N GLY A 201 24.11 5.21 -5.48
CA GLY A 201 24.90 6.43 -5.42
C GLY A 201 24.90 7.09 -4.03
N TRP A 202 23.86 6.79 -3.22
CA TRP A 202 23.66 7.42 -1.91
C TRP A 202 23.80 6.45 -0.73
N SER A 203 23.43 5.18 -0.88
CA SER A 203 23.51 4.17 0.19
C SER A 203 24.97 3.73 0.44
N ARG A 204 25.32 3.50 1.71
CA ARG A 204 26.61 2.90 2.12
C ARG A 204 26.72 1.43 1.69
N ASN A 205 25.59 0.73 1.65
CA ASN A 205 25.52 -0.64 1.21
C ASN A 205 25.09 -0.69 -0.25
N ARG A 206 25.73 -1.57 -1.01
CA ARG A 206 25.36 -1.82 -2.40
C ARG A 206 24.09 -2.68 -2.45
N LEU A 207 23.01 -2.11 -2.95
CA LEU A 207 21.77 -2.78 -3.30
C LEU A 207 21.94 -3.60 -4.58
N THR A 208 21.26 -4.73 -4.60
CA THR A 208 21.18 -5.68 -5.71
C THR A 208 19.74 -6.10 -5.95
N LEU A 209 19.48 -6.90 -6.99
CA LEU A 209 18.14 -7.48 -7.19
C LEU A 209 17.68 -8.39 -6.05
N ALA A 210 18.61 -8.94 -5.24
CA ALA A 210 18.23 -9.71 -4.05
C ALA A 210 17.50 -8.84 -3.00
N ASP A 211 17.68 -7.51 -3.07
CA ASP A 211 17.02 -6.54 -2.20
C ASP A 211 15.73 -5.98 -2.83
N ALA A 212 15.41 -6.35 -4.08
CA ALA A 212 14.26 -5.84 -4.83
C ALA A 212 12.98 -6.60 -4.48
N TRP A 213 12.54 -6.48 -3.23
CA TRP A 213 11.22 -6.95 -2.79
C TRP A 213 10.26 -5.78 -2.60
N PHE A 214 8.99 -6.04 -2.91
CA PHE A 214 7.93 -5.04 -2.88
C PHE A 214 6.61 -5.62 -2.36
N ASP A 215 5.78 -4.72 -1.85
CA ASP A 215 4.42 -4.99 -1.43
C ASP A 215 3.44 -4.41 -2.46
N LEU A 216 2.22 -4.94 -2.52
CA LEU A 216 1.17 -4.41 -3.38
C LEU A 216 0.12 -3.67 -2.58
N ASN A 217 0.02 -2.37 -2.82
CA ASN A 217 -1.01 -1.51 -2.24
C ASN A 217 -2.13 -1.27 -3.25
N ALA A 218 -3.37 -1.61 -2.86
CA ALA A 218 -4.50 -1.63 -3.77
C ALA A 218 -5.74 -0.90 -3.24
N TYR A 219 -5.58 0.11 -2.37
CA TYR A 219 -6.77 0.83 -1.90
C TYR A 219 -7.48 1.63 -3.01
N ASN A 220 -6.79 1.97 -4.10
CA ASN A 220 -7.40 2.56 -5.28
C ASN A 220 -8.33 1.58 -6.01
N ALA A 221 -7.90 0.32 -6.18
CA ALA A 221 -8.75 -0.75 -6.70
C ALA A 221 -10.02 -0.88 -5.84
N ARG A 222 -9.84 -0.95 -4.52
CA ARG A 222 -10.94 -1.05 -3.55
C ARG A 222 -11.93 0.12 -3.64
N ASP A 223 -11.43 1.34 -3.73
CA ASP A 223 -12.26 2.54 -3.90
C ASP A 223 -13.09 2.50 -5.20
N LEU A 224 -12.53 1.93 -6.28
CA LEU A 224 -13.19 1.73 -7.57
C LEU A 224 -13.93 0.39 -7.68
N ASN A 225 -14.31 -0.18 -6.53
CA ASN A 225 -15.14 -1.39 -6.38
C ASN A 225 -14.51 -2.70 -6.87
N LEU A 226 -13.19 -2.73 -7.07
CA LEU A 226 -12.43 -3.95 -7.30
C LEU A 226 -11.92 -4.48 -5.95
N ASN A 227 -12.72 -5.33 -5.30
CA ASN A 227 -12.55 -5.67 -3.87
C ASN A 227 -11.61 -6.86 -3.59
N HIS A 228 -11.02 -7.48 -4.60
CA HIS A 228 -10.14 -8.64 -4.47
C HIS A 228 -8.87 -8.47 -5.31
N LEU A 229 -7.78 -9.08 -4.84
CA LEU A 229 -6.49 -9.14 -5.54
C LEU A 229 -6.11 -10.59 -5.81
N LEU A 230 -5.55 -10.84 -6.98
CA LEU A 230 -4.88 -12.07 -7.34
C LEU A 230 -3.59 -11.71 -8.07
N VAL A 231 -2.47 -12.28 -7.63
CA VAL A 231 -1.22 -12.27 -8.39
C VAL A 231 -1.09 -13.63 -9.06
N ASP A 232 -1.05 -13.65 -10.39
CA ASP A 232 -0.88 -14.88 -11.16
C ASP A 232 0.60 -15.23 -11.33
N TYR A 233 1.19 -15.80 -10.28
CA TYR A 233 2.60 -16.21 -10.29
C TYR A 233 2.96 -17.21 -11.40
N ALA A 234 1.99 -17.93 -11.96
CA ALA A 234 2.23 -18.88 -13.05
C ALA A 234 2.32 -18.19 -14.41
N ALA A 235 1.60 -17.09 -14.60
CA ALA A 235 1.69 -16.24 -15.78
C ALA A 235 2.80 -15.18 -15.69
N SER A 236 3.20 -14.82 -14.46
CA SER A 236 4.26 -13.85 -14.19
C SER A 236 5.66 -14.36 -14.54
N THR A 237 6.57 -13.42 -14.78
CA THR A 237 7.98 -13.72 -15.06
C THR A 237 8.88 -13.00 -14.07
N ASN A 238 9.91 -13.72 -13.60
CA ASN A 238 10.97 -13.19 -12.76
C ASN A 238 10.51 -12.54 -11.43
N ILE A 239 9.36 -12.96 -10.91
CA ILE A 239 8.92 -12.65 -9.55
C ILE A 239 8.69 -13.94 -8.76
N VAL A 240 8.86 -13.86 -7.44
CA VAL A 240 8.64 -14.98 -6.51
C VAL A 240 7.99 -14.50 -5.23
N LYS A 241 7.28 -15.42 -4.56
CA LYS A 241 6.76 -15.26 -3.21
C LYS A 241 6.87 -16.60 -2.49
N ASP A 242 7.33 -16.59 -1.24
CA ASP A 242 7.57 -17.82 -0.48
C ASP A 242 6.27 -18.58 -0.11
N ASP A 243 5.19 -17.84 0.17
CA ASP A 243 3.87 -18.37 0.52
C ASP A 243 2.78 -17.69 -0.33
N PRO A 244 2.68 -18.02 -1.63
CA PRO A 244 1.72 -17.37 -2.52
C PRO A 244 0.28 -17.81 -2.16
N PRO A 245 -0.69 -16.88 -2.15
CA PRO A 245 -2.09 -17.23 -1.93
C PRO A 245 -2.59 -18.22 -2.98
N ALA A 246 -3.39 -19.21 -2.57
CA ALA A 246 -3.97 -20.20 -3.48
C ALA A 246 -5.06 -19.64 -4.42
N GLY A 247 -5.45 -18.38 -4.26
CA GLY A 247 -6.51 -17.74 -5.04
C GLY A 247 -6.72 -16.28 -4.63
N PRO A 248 -7.79 -15.63 -5.15
CA PRO A 248 -8.07 -14.24 -4.88
C PRO A 248 -8.26 -13.97 -3.38
N VAL A 249 -7.68 -12.86 -2.90
CA VAL A 249 -7.76 -12.40 -1.52
C VAL A 249 -8.52 -11.07 -1.42
N PRO A 250 -9.29 -10.83 -0.34
CA PRO A 250 -10.00 -9.57 -0.17
C PRO A 250 -9.03 -8.42 0.14
N LEU A 251 -9.30 -7.23 -0.37
CA LEU A 251 -8.50 -6.03 -0.12
C LEU A 251 -8.90 -5.36 1.20
N PRO A 252 -8.01 -5.30 2.22
CA PRO A 252 -8.35 -4.73 3.53
C PRO A 252 -7.98 -3.24 3.66
N PHE A 253 -7.32 -2.67 2.66
CA PHE A 253 -6.63 -1.38 2.75
C PHE A 253 -7.55 -0.19 3.02
N LEU A 254 -7.20 0.65 3.99
CA LEU A 254 -7.90 1.87 4.37
C LEU A 254 -6.90 2.93 4.84
N ILE A 255 -7.30 4.19 4.78
CA ILE A 255 -6.59 5.32 5.37
C ILE A 255 -7.21 5.66 6.72
N HIS A 256 -6.38 5.77 7.74
CA HIS A 256 -6.80 6.05 9.12
C HIS A 256 -5.74 6.85 9.88
N LEU A 257 -6.12 7.40 11.03
CA LEU A 257 -5.17 7.90 12.02
C LEU A 257 -4.54 6.72 12.79
N GLY A 258 -3.28 6.42 12.47
CA GLY A 258 -2.50 5.33 13.04
C GLY A 258 -1.35 5.78 13.93
N GLY A 259 -0.85 4.87 14.78
CA GLY A 259 0.32 5.11 15.64
C GLY A 259 1.66 4.69 15.03
N SER A 260 1.67 4.05 13.86
CA SER A 260 2.88 3.44 13.26
C SER A 260 3.97 4.45 12.90
N CYS A 261 3.61 5.68 12.56
CA CYS A 261 4.58 6.75 12.32
C CYS A 261 5.28 7.24 13.59
N GLY A 262 4.80 6.91 14.80
CA GLY A 262 5.48 7.26 16.05
C GLY A 262 5.43 8.75 16.42
N TYR A 263 4.76 9.59 15.63
CA TYR A 263 4.51 10.99 15.98
C TYR A 263 3.53 11.09 17.17
N PRO A 264 3.71 12.03 18.12
CA PRO A 264 2.77 12.20 19.23
C PRO A 264 1.31 12.39 18.78
N GLY A 265 0.45 11.46 19.19
CA GLY A 265 -0.97 11.41 18.80
C GLY A 265 -1.26 10.77 17.44
N GLY A 266 -0.24 10.22 16.77
CA GLY A 266 -0.39 9.54 15.48
C GLY A 266 -0.54 10.47 14.28
N CYS A 267 -0.54 9.87 13.10
CA CYS A 267 -0.68 10.53 11.81
C CYS A 267 -1.60 9.70 10.89
N ASN A 268 -2.16 10.34 9.86
CA ASN A 268 -2.93 9.65 8.82
C ASN A 268 -1.99 8.82 7.93
N ASN A 269 -2.32 7.54 7.72
CA ASN A 269 -1.59 6.63 6.83
C ASN A 269 -2.44 5.42 6.41
N ALA A 270 -1.95 4.64 5.44
CA ALA A 270 -2.53 3.40 4.99
C ALA A 270 -2.25 2.23 5.93
N SER A 271 -3.25 1.35 6.06
CA SER A 271 -3.17 0.09 6.80
C SER A 271 -4.28 -0.86 6.32
N PRO A 272 -4.30 -2.13 6.75
CA PRO A 272 -3.21 -2.86 7.40
C PRO A 272 -2.16 -3.30 6.38
N VAL A 273 -1.02 -3.80 6.89
CA VAL A 273 -0.18 -4.72 6.12
C VAL A 273 -1.02 -5.90 5.64
N HIS A 274 -0.73 -6.42 4.46
CA HIS A 274 -1.51 -7.47 3.83
C HIS A 274 -0.59 -8.60 3.36
N PRO A 275 -0.18 -9.53 4.25
CA PRO A 275 0.80 -10.56 3.94
C PRO A 275 0.56 -11.35 2.63
N PRO A 276 -0.69 -11.62 2.20
CA PRO A 276 -0.94 -12.18 0.86
C PRO A 276 -0.41 -11.38 -0.34
N ALA A 277 -0.26 -10.06 -0.19
CA ALA A 277 0.15 -9.10 -1.21
C ALA A 277 1.54 -8.49 -0.95
N ASP A 278 2.13 -8.78 0.21
CA ASP A 278 3.43 -8.24 0.65
C ASP A 278 4.59 -9.20 0.32
N GLY A 279 5.82 -8.70 0.27
CA GLY A 279 7.04 -9.52 0.19
C GLY A 279 7.20 -10.28 -1.13
N ILE A 280 6.87 -9.65 -2.25
CA ILE A 280 7.10 -10.20 -3.59
C ILE A 280 8.51 -9.82 -4.03
N GLY A 281 9.36 -10.81 -4.33
CA GLY A 281 10.76 -10.59 -4.75
C GLY A 281 10.93 -10.61 -6.25
N ILE A 282 11.84 -9.78 -6.79
CA ILE A 282 12.26 -9.81 -8.20
C ILE A 282 13.54 -10.64 -8.34
N THR A 283 13.51 -11.66 -9.20
CA THR A 283 14.67 -12.55 -9.44
C THR A 283 15.51 -12.16 -10.66
N ALA A 284 14.91 -11.47 -11.63
CA ALA A 284 15.58 -10.92 -12.81
C ALA A 284 14.74 -9.79 -13.43
N LEU A 285 15.34 -9.01 -14.35
CA LEU A 285 14.63 -7.97 -15.12
C LEU A 285 14.69 -8.29 -16.63
N PRO A 286 13.63 -8.02 -17.40
CA PRO A 286 12.34 -7.48 -16.97
C PRO A 286 11.53 -8.48 -16.12
N ALA A 287 10.67 -7.97 -15.25
CA ALA A 287 9.73 -8.75 -14.45
C ALA A 287 8.29 -8.29 -14.76
N THR A 288 7.34 -9.22 -14.72
CA THR A 288 5.91 -8.99 -15.03
C THR A 288 5.02 -9.77 -14.10
#